data_AF-A0AAU3N8X9-F1
#
_entry.id   AF-A0AAU3N8X9-F1
#
_cell.length_a   1.000
_cell.length_b   1.000
_cell.length_c   1.000
_cell.angle_alpha   90.00
_cell.angle_beta   90.00
_cell.angle_gamma   90.00
#
_symmetry.space_group_name_H-M   'P 1'
#
loop_
_entity.id
_entity.type
_entity.pdbx_description
1 polymer ?
#
loop_
_entity_poly.entity_id
_entity_poly.type
_entity_poly.pdbx_seq_one_letter_code
_entity_poly.pdbx_strand_id
1 'polypeptide(L)'
;MYAIHIVERAENASASENLFGFGELSDVLPQVSACRVEHVFASPSPKPAAAPGNFGRSGVVFVSAPSADAAGVAVLAAVHRLITRLNGQFVAELRQPEKGEGAGLCHGVVSVGGHLAPLQLGARSRPLN
;
A
#
# COMPACT_ATOMS: atom_id res chain seq x y z
N MET A 1 -12.64 14.17 4.88
CA MET A 1 -12.56 12.70 4.69
C MET A 1 -11.83 12.43 3.38
N TYR A 2 -10.90 11.47 3.38
CA TYR A 2 -10.06 11.13 2.23
C TYR A 2 -10.10 9.62 1.99
N ALA A 3 -10.29 9.23 0.74
CA ALA A 3 -10.24 7.84 0.30
C ALA A 3 -8.81 7.46 -0.07
N ILE A 4 -8.22 6.50 0.63
CA ILE A 4 -6.90 5.94 0.35
C ILE A 4 -7.06 4.52 -0.17
N HIS A 5 -6.60 4.28 -1.38
CA HIS A 5 -6.63 2.95 -1.99
C HIS A 5 -5.41 2.15 -1.52
N ILE A 6 -5.60 0.89 -1.18
CA ILE A 6 -4.56 -0.04 -0.76
C ILE A 6 -4.52 -1.17 -1.78
N VAL A 7 -3.33 -1.47 -2.29
CA VAL A 7 -3.10 -2.50 -3.31
C VAL A 7 -1.99 -3.41 -2.84
N GLU A 8 -2.33 -4.67 -2.57
CA GLU A 8 -1.38 -5.76 -2.30
C GLU A 8 -1.01 -6.43 -3.63
N ARG A 9 0.27 -6.41 -4.00
CA ARG A 9 0.79 -7.07 -5.20
C ARG A 9 1.16 -8.51 -4.88
N ALA A 10 0.61 -9.46 -5.65
CA ALA A 10 0.96 -10.87 -5.55
C ALA A 10 2.17 -11.16 -6.43
N GLU A 11 3.35 -10.73 -5.99
CA GLU A 11 4.60 -10.97 -6.74
C GLU A 11 5.09 -12.42 -6.60
N ASN A 12 4.62 -13.15 -5.60
CA ASN A 12 4.82 -14.60 -5.46
C ASN A 12 3.47 -15.28 -5.24
N ALA A 13 3.02 -16.07 -6.23
CA ALA A 13 1.78 -16.85 -6.21
C ALA A 13 1.66 -17.87 -5.06
N SER A 14 2.69 -18.01 -4.23
CA SER A 14 2.71 -18.91 -3.06
C SER A 14 2.37 -18.23 -1.73
N ALA A 15 2.32 -16.88 -1.66
CA ALA A 15 1.82 -16.17 -0.48
C ALA A 15 0.30 -15.98 -0.61
N SER A 16 -0.43 -17.07 -0.42
CA SER A 16 -1.90 -17.07 -0.25
C SER A 16 -2.35 -16.45 1.09
N GLU A 17 -1.41 -15.96 1.89
CA GLU A 17 -1.70 -15.37 3.18
C GLU A 17 -1.93 -13.88 3.01
N ASN A 18 -3.11 -13.43 3.42
CA ASN A 18 -3.44 -12.02 3.56
C ASN A 18 -2.31 -11.35 4.38
N LEU A 19 -1.58 -10.38 3.80
CA LEU A 19 -0.47 -9.73 4.50
C LEU A 19 -0.93 -9.07 5.80
N PHE A 20 -2.15 -8.52 5.76
CA PHE A 20 -2.88 -8.05 6.93
C PHE A 20 -4.38 -8.05 6.67
N GLY A 21 -5.14 -7.98 7.75
CA GLY A 21 -6.57 -7.74 7.69
C GLY A 21 -6.86 -6.24 7.52
N PHE A 22 -7.77 -5.89 6.61
CA PHE A 22 -8.34 -4.53 6.54
C PHE A 22 -9.00 -4.10 7.86
N GLY A 23 -9.49 -5.05 8.67
CA GLY A 23 -9.96 -4.80 10.03
C GLY A 23 -8.83 -4.40 10.99
N GLU A 24 -7.68 -5.08 10.94
CA GLU A 24 -6.51 -4.76 11.77
C GLU A 24 -5.96 -3.37 11.48
N LEU A 25 -6.08 -2.91 10.22
CA LEU A 25 -5.70 -1.56 9.83
C LEU A 25 -6.54 -0.49 10.56
N SER A 26 -7.84 -0.73 10.75
CA SER A 26 -8.73 0.15 11.52
C SER A 26 -8.31 0.26 12.99
N ASP A 27 -7.77 -0.82 13.54
CA ASP A 27 -7.30 -0.87 14.94
C ASP A 27 -5.93 -0.20 15.11
N VAL A 28 -5.07 -0.28 14.10
CA VAL A 28 -3.70 0.25 14.16
C VAL A 28 -3.64 1.73 13.80
N LEU A 29 -4.45 2.21 12.87
CA LEU A 29 -4.38 3.59 12.38
C LEU A 29 -4.53 4.65 13.49
N PRO A 30 -5.45 4.51 14.47
CA PRO A 30 -5.55 5.43 15.61
C PRO A 30 -4.34 5.40 16.56
N GLN A 31 -3.52 4.34 16.51
CA GLN A 31 -2.34 4.20 17.36
C GLN A 31 -1.09 4.88 16.78
N VAL A 32 -1.09 5.16 15.47
CA VAL A 32 0.05 5.77 14.76
C VAL A 32 -0.24 7.19 14.29
N SER A 33 -1.50 7.63 14.37
CA SER A 33 -1.93 8.96 13.94
C SER A 33 -3.19 9.39 14.69
N ALA A 34 -3.43 10.71 14.78
CA ALA A 34 -4.70 11.27 15.23
C ALA A 34 -5.84 11.12 14.19
N CYS A 35 -5.54 10.55 13.02
CA CYS A 35 -6.53 10.26 12.00
C CYS A 35 -7.52 9.17 12.46
N ARG A 36 -8.75 9.22 11.96
CA ARG A 36 -9.80 8.23 12.25
C ARG A 36 -10.20 7.49 11.00
N VAL A 37 -10.39 6.18 11.12
CA VAL A 37 -10.99 5.37 10.06
C VAL A 37 -12.51 5.51 10.14
N GLU A 38 -13.12 5.95 9.05
CA GLU A 38 -14.57 6.06 8.92
C GLU A 38 -15.16 4.77 8.33
N HIS A 39 -14.55 4.28 7.24
CA HIS A 39 -15.02 3.09 6.54
C HIS A 39 -13.86 2.33 5.90
N VAL A 40 -14.03 1.02 5.77
CA VAL A 40 -13.10 0.16 5.03
C VAL A 40 -13.86 -0.75 4.10
N PHE A 41 -13.46 -0.75 2.83
CA PHE A 41 -14.00 -1.63 1.80
C PHE A 41 -12.87 -2.51 1.28
N ALA A 42 -12.92 -3.80 1.61
CA ALA A 42 -12.02 -4.78 1.01
C ALA A 42 -12.66 -5.31 -0.27
N SER A 43 -11.94 -5.21 -1.40
CA SER A 43 -12.30 -5.90 -2.62
C SER A 43 -11.54 -7.24 -2.68
N PRO A 44 -12.22 -8.39 -2.61
CA PRO A 44 -11.58 -9.64 -3.01
C PRO A 44 -11.17 -9.48 -4.47
N SER A 45 -9.91 -9.76 -4.80
CA SER A 45 -9.47 -9.67 -6.18
C SER A 45 -10.36 -10.52 -7.09
N PRO A 46 -10.74 -10.02 -8.27
CA PRO A 46 -11.25 -10.92 -9.29
C PRO A 46 -10.14 -11.95 -9.59
N LYS A 47 -10.54 -13.23 -9.67
CA LYS A 47 -9.71 -14.37 -10.09
C LYS A 47 -8.68 -13.94 -11.16
N PRO A 48 -7.46 -14.48 -11.15
CA PRO A 48 -6.35 -14.01 -11.98
C PRO A 48 -6.77 -13.99 -13.46
N ALA A 49 -7.07 -12.80 -13.98
CA ALA A 49 -7.12 -12.58 -15.40
C ALA A 49 -5.67 -12.53 -15.88
N ALA A 50 -5.36 -13.33 -16.89
CA ALA A 50 -4.03 -13.60 -17.43
C ALA A 50 -3.35 -12.40 -18.13
N ALA A 51 -3.42 -11.20 -17.53
CA ALA A 51 -2.75 -9.98 -17.98
C ALA A 51 -1.57 -9.68 -17.04
N PRO A 52 -0.47 -9.09 -17.55
CA PRO A 52 0.71 -8.79 -16.74
C PRO A 52 0.37 -7.69 -15.72
N GLY A 53 0.20 -8.11 -14.46
CA GLY A 53 -0.20 -7.25 -13.34
C GLY A 53 -1.03 -8.05 -12.33
N ASN A 54 -0.41 -9.05 -11.68
CA ASN A 54 -1.05 -9.88 -10.65
C ASN A 54 -1.41 -9.03 -9.42
N PHE A 55 -2.56 -8.37 -9.44
CA PHE A 55 -3.12 -7.71 -8.27
C PHE A 55 -3.64 -8.77 -7.30
N GLY A 56 -3.01 -8.87 -6.14
CA GLY A 56 -3.34 -9.84 -5.10
C GLY A 56 -4.66 -9.49 -4.43
N ARG A 57 -4.71 -8.38 -3.71
CA ARG A 57 -5.92 -7.86 -3.03
C ARG A 57 -5.92 -6.33 -3.11
N SER A 58 -7.10 -5.73 -3.09
CA SER A 58 -7.21 -4.28 -3.00
C SER A 58 -8.34 -3.86 -2.08
N GLY A 59 -8.32 -2.61 -1.63
CA GLY A 59 -9.38 -2.06 -0.81
C GLY A 59 -9.23 -0.58 -0.60
N VAL A 60 -10.31 0.08 -0.21
CA VAL A 60 -10.35 1.53 0.04
C VAL A 60 -10.61 1.78 1.51
N VAL A 61 -9.79 2.63 2.10
CA VAL A 61 -9.93 3.10 3.48
C VAL A 61 -10.31 4.57 3.43
N PHE A 62 -11.42 4.91 4.06
CA PHE A 62 -11.88 6.28 4.23
C PHE A 62 -11.39 6.80 5.56
N VAL A 63 -10.60 7.87 5.51
CA VAL A 63 -9.91 8.43 6.68
C VAL A 63 -10.29 9.89 6.88
N SER A 64 -10.66 10.23 8.11
CA SER A 64 -10.78 11.62 8.56
C SER A 64 -9.40 12.13 8.99
N ALA A 65 -8.91 13.15 8.27
CA ALA A 65 -7.60 13.77 8.44
C ALA A 65 -7.69 15.27 8.07
N PRO A 66 -6.67 16.09 8.39
CA PRO A 66 -6.63 17.50 7.99
C PRO A 66 -6.26 17.73 6.52
N SER A 67 -5.62 16.76 5.86
CA SER A 67 -5.26 16.81 4.44
C SER A 67 -5.17 15.42 3.81
N ALA A 68 -5.20 15.35 2.47
CA ALA A 68 -5.00 14.11 1.72
C ALA A 68 -3.62 13.48 2.01
N ASP A 69 -2.58 14.30 2.08
CA ASP A 69 -1.23 13.86 2.42
C ASP A 69 -1.17 13.29 3.84
N ALA A 70 -1.82 13.94 4.81
CA ALA A 70 -1.89 13.44 6.18
C ALA A 70 -2.62 12.09 6.27
N ALA A 71 -3.72 11.93 5.53
CA ALA A 71 -4.42 10.65 5.43
C ALA A 71 -3.53 9.56 4.79
N GLY A 72 -2.87 9.87 3.68
CA GLY A 72 -1.98 8.94 2.98
C GLY A 72 -0.81 8.48 3.86
N VAL A 73 -0.14 9.42 4.54
CA VAL A 73 0.97 9.12 5.46
C VAL A 73 0.49 8.30 6.66
N ALA A 74 -0.68 8.61 7.22
CA ALA A 74 -1.25 7.84 8.33
C ALA A 74 -1.54 6.38 7.93
N VAL A 75 -2.16 6.17 6.76
CA VAL A 75 -2.41 4.82 6.25
C VAL A 75 -1.11 4.10 5.94
N LEU A 76 -0.14 4.77 5.30
CA LEU A 76 1.18 4.20 5.03
C LEU A 76 1.88 3.75 6.32
N ALA A 77 1.89 4.59 7.36
CA ALA A 77 2.49 4.26 8.66
C ALA A 77 1.80 3.07 9.33
N ALA A 78 0.46 3.01 9.26
CA ALA A 78 -0.32 1.90 9.80
C ALA A 78 0.00 0.58 9.06
N VAL A 79 0.07 0.62 7.73
CA VAL A 79 0.47 -0.51 6.89
C VAL A 79 1.91 -0.95 7.21
N HIS A 80 2.87 -0.03 7.30
CA HIS A 80 4.25 -0.35 7.70
C HIS A 80 4.29 -1.08 9.04
N ARG A 81 3.51 -0.63 10.03
CA ARG A 81 3.47 -1.26 11.35
C ARG A 81 2.91 -2.69 11.30
N LEU A 82 1.96 -2.95 10.40
CA LEU A 82 1.41 -4.29 10.18
C LEU A 82 2.43 -5.20 9.49
N ILE A 83 3.04 -4.75 8.39
CA ILE A 83 3.99 -5.57 7.61
C ILE A 83 5.36 -5.73 8.29
N THR A 84 5.75 -4.83 9.20
CA THR A 84 6.99 -4.99 9.99
C THR A 84 6.96 -6.27 10.84
N ARG A 85 5.76 -6.75 11.22
CA ARG A 85 5.59 -8.05 11.90
C ARG A 85 5.98 -9.24 11.02
N LEU A 86 6.09 -9.04 9.70
CA LEU A 86 6.42 -10.06 8.69
C LEU A 86 7.92 -10.06 8.33
N ASN A 87 8.79 -9.69 9.28
CA ASN A 87 10.25 -9.78 9.17
C ASN A 87 10.88 -9.05 7.94
N GLY A 88 10.28 -7.93 7.51
CA GLY A 88 10.89 -7.05 6.49
C GLY A 88 10.86 -7.59 5.05
N GLN A 89 10.05 -8.61 4.78
CA GLN A 89 9.90 -9.18 3.43
C GLN A 89 9.09 -8.29 2.47
N PHE A 90 8.37 -7.30 3.02
CA PHE A 90 7.44 -6.46 2.28
C PHE A 90 7.76 -4.99 2.48
N VAL A 91 7.55 -4.21 1.43
CA VAL A 91 7.67 -2.75 1.41
C VAL A 91 6.31 -2.16 1.08
N ALA A 92 5.96 -1.07 1.77
CA ALA A 92 4.80 -0.27 1.46
C ALA A 92 5.24 1.10 0.95
N GLU A 93 4.56 1.61 -0.06
CA GLU A 93 4.85 2.92 -0.65
C GLU A 93 3.56 3.69 -0.89
N LEU A 94 3.55 4.97 -0.53
CA LEU A 94 2.47 5.90 -0.88
C LEU A 94 2.78 6.56 -2.22
N ARG A 95 1.84 6.46 -3.14
CA ARG A 95 1.90 7.05 -4.48
C ARG A 95 0.65 7.88 -4.74
N GLN A 96 0.78 8.88 -5.61
CA GLN A 96 -0.39 9.57 -6.14
C GLN A 96 -1.16 8.64 -7.08
N PRO A 97 -2.49 8.75 -7.15
CA PRO A 97 -3.27 8.01 -8.12
C PRO A 97 -2.86 8.41 -9.54
N GLU A 98 -2.52 7.41 -10.36
CA GLU A 98 -2.18 7.61 -11.76
C GLU A 98 -3.42 8.05 -12.57
N LYS A 99 -3.23 8.82 -13.65
CA LYS A 99 -4.33 9.18 -14.55
C LYS A 99 -4.86 7.90 -15.21
N GLY A 100 -6.06 7.46 -14.80
CA GLY A 100 -6.62 6.17 -15.21
C GLY A 100 -7.62 5.63 -14.17
N GLU A 101 -7.73 4.31 -14.05
CA GLU A 101 -8.64 3.65 -13.11
C GLU A 101 -8.48 4.20 -11.67
N GLY A 102 -9.55 4.81 -11.13
CA GLY A 102 -9.55 5.39 -9.79
C GLY A 102 -9.06 6.84 -9.69
N ALA A 103 -8.63 7.47 -10.79
CA ALA A 103 -8.30 8.89 -10.82
C ALA A 103 -9.55 9.74 -10.52
N GLY A 104 -9.49 10.55 -9.46
CA GLY A 104 -10.60 11.36 -8.96
C GLY A 104 -11.51 10.68 -7.94
N LEU A 105 -11.35 9.37 -7.71
CA LEU A 105 -12.10 8.61 -6.70
C LEU A 105 -11.27 8.30 -5.45
N CYS A 106 -9.94 8.36 -5.56
CA CYS A 106 -9.02 8.23 -4.44
C CYS A 106 -8.05 9.42 -4.37
N HIS A 107 -7.54 9.68 -3.17
CA HIS A 107 -6.64 10.79 -2.86
C HIS A 107 -5.19 10.32 -2.72
N GLY A 108 -4.98 9.00 -2.62
CA GLY A 108 -3.67 8.37 -2.51
C GLY A 108 -3.78 6.85 -2.71
N VAL A 109 -2.66 6.24 -3.09
CA VAL A 109 -2.55 4.79 -3.28
C VAL A 109 -1.38 4.27 -2.46
N VAL A 110 -1.65 3.37 -1.51
CA VAL A 110 -0.63 2.62 -0.78
C VAL A 110 -0.46 1.28 -1.46
N SER A 111 0.72 1.04 -2.03
CA SER A 111 1.07 -0.23 -2.66
C SER A 111 1.93 -1.05 -1.70
N VAL A 112 1.59 -2.33 -1.51
CA VAL A 112 2.33 -3.27 -0.67
C VAL A 112 2.81 -4.43 -1.55
N GLY A 113 4.10 -4.71 -1.54
CA GLY A 113 4.73 -5.73 -2.39
C GLY A 113 6.04 -6.24 -1.80
N GLY A 114 6.56 -7.33 -2.36
CA GLY A 114 7.80 -7.96 -1.89
C GLY A 114 9.02 -7.28 -2.50
N HIS A 115 10.08 -7.08 -1.72
CA HIS A 115 11.33 -6.57 -2.26
C HIS A 115 12.30 -7.72 -2.55
N LEU A 116 12.59 -7.96 -3.83
CA LEU A 116 13.92 -8.37 -4.27
C LEU A 116 14.39 -7.44 -5.38
N ALA A 117 14.95 -6.30 -4.99
CA ALA A 117 16.10 -5.76 -5.70
C ALA A 117 17.09 -5.25 -4.64
N PRO A 118 18.31 -5.78 -4.55
CA PRO A 118 19.32 -5.12 -3.72
C PRO A 118 19.41 -3.67 -4.18
N LEU A 119 19.49 -2.75 -3.23
CA LEU A 119 19.99 -1.39 -3.48
C LEU A 119 21.20 -1.49 -4.40
N GLN A 120 21.04 -1.24 -5.70
CA GLN A 120 22.15 -0.88 -6.56
C GLN A 120 22.53 0.56 -6.22
N LEU A 121 23.10 0.73 -5.02
CA LEU A 121 23.97 1.85 -4.72
C LEU A 121 25.25 1.62 -5.53
N GLY A 122 25.25 2.05 -6.78
CA GLY A 122 26.39 1.78 -7.66
C GLY A 122 26.37 2.40 -9.05
N ALA A 123 25.61 3.47 -9.28
CA ALA A 123 25.69 4.23 -10.53
C ALA A 123 26.29 5.62 -10.28
N ARG A 124 27.59 5.70 -9.92
CA ARG A 124 28.48 6.89 -10.00
C ARG A 124 29.92 6.37 -9.88
N SER A 125 30.90 6.59 -10.75
CA SER A 125 31.07 7.38 -11.96
C SER A 125 32.37 6.89 -12.61
N ARG A 126 32.45 6.73 -13.94
CA ARG A 126 33.74 6.87 -14.62
C ARG A 126 34.09 8.36 -14.63
N PRO A 127 35.33 8.71 -14.29
CA PRO A 127 36.08 9.60 -15.16
C PRO A 127 37.43 8.99 -15.55
N LEU A 128 37.90 9.46 -16.71
CA LEU A 128 39.13 9.10 -17.41
C LEU A 128 40.39 9.26 -16.54
N ASN A 129 41.29 8.28 -16.64
CA ASN A 129 42.72 8.48 -16.88
C ASN A 129 43.30 7.23 -17.53
#